data_AF-A0A937Z632-F1
#
_entry.id   AF-A0A937Z632-F1
#
_cell.length_a   1.000
_cell.length_b   1.000
_cell.length_c   1.000
_cell.angle_alpha   90.00
_cell.angle_beta   90.00
_cell.angle_gamma   90.00
#
_symmetry.space_group_name_H-M   'P 1'
#
loop_
_entity.id
_entity.type
_entity.pdbx_description
1 polymer ?
#
loop_
_entity_poly.entity_id
_entity_poly.type
_entity_poly.pdbx_seq_one_letter_code
_entity_poly.pdbx_strand_id
1 'polypeptide(L)'
;MSRSCVDPAKRSNPPMRVIASEDEIRNAVAELLRREPRFAGIVARHGHPPLRRMEGGLEGLLRIVTDQLISLKAGEAIWRRLKAELGDFDAVRVHRKREASLRRLGLSGAKARCFKAVARAAATGDISFEALTHLSDEEV
;
A
#
# COMPACT_ATOMS: atom_id res chain seq x y z
N MET A 1 -35.10 17.63 -14.79
CA MET A 1 -34.21 16.61 -14.17
C MET A 1 -32.99 16.44 -15.06
N SER A 2 -32.03 17.36 -14.98
CA SER A 2 -30.83 17.33 -15.83
C SER A 2 -29.72 16.59 -15.10
N ARG A 3 -29.45 15.35 -15.52
CA ARG A 3 -28.23 14.64 -15.12
C ARG A 3 -27.07 15.34 -15.82
N SER A 4 -26.28 16.09 -15.05
CA SER A 4 -24.99 16.59 -15.51
C SER A 4 -24.10 15.38 -15.77
N CYS A 5 -23.92 15.04 -17.05
CA CYS A 5 -22.89 14.12 -17.50
C CYS A 5 -21.54 14.79 -17.22
N VAL A 6 -20.90 14.38 -16.12
CA VAL A 6 -19.51 14.76 -15.88
C VAL A 6 -18.66 14.01 -16.89
N ASP A 7 -17.99 14.77 -17.74
CA ASP A 7 -17.06 14.33 -18.77
C ASP A 7 -15.93 13.48 -18.15
N PRO A 8 -15.77 12.19 -18.51
CA PRO A 8 -14.77 11.31 -17.90
C PRO A 8 -13.32 11.78 -18.15
N ALA A 9 -13.11 12.60 -19.20
CA ALA A 9 -11.81 13.14 -19.57
C ALA A 9 -11.32 14.32 -18.70
N LYS A 10 -12.11 14.78 -17.71
CA LYS A 10 -11.78 15.96 -16.87
C LYS A 10 -11.45 15.65 -15.41
N ARG A 11 -11.24 14.39 -15.04
CA ARG A 11 -10.78 14.03 -13.69
C ARG A 11 -9.27 13.82 -13.67
N SER A 12 -8.49 14.83 -14.07
CA SER A 12 -7.11 14.89 -13.59
C SER A 12 -7.20 15.19 -12.09
N ASN A 13 -7.17 14.15 -11.27
CA ASN A 13 -7.06 14.33 -9.84
C ASN A 13 -5.69 15.00 -9.60
N PRO A 14 -5.61 16.17 -8.94
CA PRO A 14 -4.32 16.75 -8.60
C PRO A 14 -3.50 15.70 -7.83
N PRO A 15 -2.16 15.72 -7.95
CA PRO A 15 -1.30 14.76 -7.27
C PRO A 15 -1.66 14.74 -5.79
N MET A 16 -1.99 13.54 -5.28
CA MET A 16 -2.44 13.39 -3.91
C MET A 16 -1.37 13.92 -2.95
N ARG A 17 -1.75 14.88 -2.10
CA ARG A 17 -0.85 15.36 -1.06
C ARG A 17 -0.61 14.24 -0.05
N VAL A 18 0.65 13.85 0.10
CA VAL A 18 1.07 12.86 1.09
C VAL A 18 0.93 13.44 2.50
N ILE A 19 0.29 12.68 3.40
CA ILE A 19 0.19 13.01 4.83
C ILE A 19 1.40 12.42 5.57
N ALA A 20 2.19 13.28 6.21
CA ALA A 20 3.49 12.95 6.79
C ALA A 20 3.57 13.22 8.30
N SER A 21 2.57 13.83 8.94
CA SER A 21 2.57 14.08 10.38
C SER A 21 1.19 13.96 11.02
N GLU A 22 1.15 13.80 12.34
CA GLU A 22 -0.09 13.83 13.13
C GLU A 22 -0.81 15.18 12.99
N ASP A 23 -0.06 16.27 12.82
CA ASP A 23 -0.61 17.61 12.63
C ASP A 23 -1.34 17.72 11.29
N GLU A 24 -0.77 17.13 10.23
CA GLU A 24 -1.42 17.04 8.93
C GLU A 24 -2.67 16.16 8.97
N ILE A 25 -2.68 15.09 9.77
CA ILE A 25 -3.89 14.30 10.02
C ILE A 25 -4.96 15.17 10.70
N ARG A 26 -4.61 15.91 11.77
CA ARG A 26 -5.58 16.79 12.46
C ARG A 26 -6.16 17.84 11.51
N ASN A 27 -5.33 18.44 10.66
CA ASN A 27 -5.77 19.40 9.65
C ASN A 27 -6.70 18.75 8.60
N ALA A 28 -6.35 17.55 8.12
CA ALA A 28 -7.19 16.82 7.17
C ALA A 28 -8.54 16.40 7.77
N VAL A 29 -8.56 16.00 9.06
CA VAL A 29 -9.79 15.70 9.78
C VAL A 29 -10.65 16.96 9.96
N ALA A 30 -10.06 18.09 10.35
CA ALA A 30 -10.81 19.35 10.47
C ALA A 30 -11.48 19.74 9.13
N GLU A 31 -10.76 19.59 8.02
CA GLU A 31 -11.32 19.81 6.67
C GLU A 31 -12.41 18.79 6.31
N LEU A 32 -12.24 17.52 6.68
CA LEU A 32 -13.28 16.50 6.51
C LEU A 32 -14.55 16.87 7.28
N LEU A 33 -14.44 17.29 8.54
CA LEU A 33 -15.59 17.66 9.37
C LEU A 33 -16.33 18.88 8.83
N ARG A 34 -15.61 19.82 8.20
CA ARG A 34 -16.22 20.97 7.51
C ARG A 34 -17.03 20.54 6.28
N ARG A 35 -16.58 19.49 5.57
CA ARG A 35 -17.26 18.97 4.36
C ARG A 35 -18.37 17.99 4.68
N GLU A 36 -18.20 17.15 5.69
CA GLU A 36 -19.12 16.09 6.08
C GLU A 36 -19.25 16.03 7.62
N PRO A 37 -20.19 16.80 8.19
CA PRO A 37 -20.36 16.90 9.64
C PRO A 37 -20.71 15.58 10.33
N ARG A 38 -21.23 14.57 9.62
CA ARG A 38 -21.56 13.26 10.23
C ARG A 38 -20.35 12.55 10.82
N PHE A 39 -19.13 12.85 10.36
CA PHE A 39 -17.90 12.30 10.94
C PHE A 39 -17.56 12.89 12.31
N ALA A 40 -18.17 14.00 12.73
CA ALA A 40 -17.84 14.66 14.01
C ALA A 40 -18.07 13.74 15.21
N GLY A 41 -19.17 12.98 15.20
CA GLY A 41 -19.47 12.00 16.25
C GLY A 41 -18.47 10.84 16.31
N ILE A 42 -17.88 10.46 15.17
CA ILE A 42 -16.85 9.41 15.09
C ILE A 42 -15.56 9.92 15.73
N VAL A 43 -15.13 11.13 15.34
CA VAL A 43 -13.91 11.75 15.89
C VAL A 43 -14.06 12.02 17.39
N ALA A 44 -15.23 12.49 17.84
CA ALA A 44 -15.49 12.71 19.26
C ALA A 44 -15.41 11.41 20.10
N ARG A 45 -15.84 10.28 19.53
CA ARG A 45 -15.86 8.98 20.22
C ARG A 45 -14.50 8.26 20.18
N HIS A 46 -13.78 8.34 19.07
CA HIS A 46 -12.60 7.51 18.82
C HIS A 46 -11.29 8.29 18.70
N GLY A 47 -11.35 9.63 18.73
CA GLY A 47 -10.20 10.50 18.49
C GLY A 47 -9.84 10.60 17.01
N HIS A 48 -8.66 11.17 16.75
CA HIS A 48 -8.09 11.24 15.41
C HIS A 48 -7.51 9.88 15.02
N PRO A 49 -7.59 9.46 13.75
CA PRO A 49 -6.85 8.30 13.30
C PRO A 49 -5.34 8.54 13.48
N PRO A 50 -4.55 7.52 13.86
CA PRO A 50 -3.11 7.69 13.95
C PRO A 50 -2.48 7.80 12.55
N LEU A 51 -1.31 8.41 12.45
CA LEU A 51 -0.50 8.37 11.24
C LEU A 51 -0.05 6.93 10.96
N ARG A 52 -0.52 6.34 9.85
CA ARG A 52 -0.11 5.02 9.38
C ARG A 52 0.79 5.16 8.17
N ARG A 53 2.06 5.50 8.41
CA ARG A 53 3.09 5.46 7.36
C ARG A 53 3.93 4.20 7.45
N MET A 54 4.22 3.67 6.29
CA MET A 54 5.18 2.61 6.08
C MET A 54 6.17 3.07 5.02
N GLU A 55 7.37 2.53 5.08
CA GLU A 55 8.35 2.75 4.03
C GLU A 55 7.82 2.15 2.72
N GLY A 56 7.99 2.89 1.63
CA GLY A 56 7.53 2.49 0.31
C GLY A 56 8.43 1.43 -0.32
N GLY A 57 8.35 1.30 -1.64
CA GLY A 57 9.21 0.40 -2.39
C GLY A 57 8.78 -1.07 -2.37
N LEU A 58 9.69 -1.93 -2.84
CA LEU A 58 9.42 -3.35 -3.01
C LEU A 58 9.05 -4.03 -1.69
N GLU A 59 9.82 -3.78 -0.63
CA GLU A 59 9.56 -4.39 0.69
C GLU A 59 8.17 -4.01 1.20
N GLY A 60 7.79 -2.72 1.13
CA GLY A 60 6.48 -2.23 1.54
C GLY A 60 5.34 -2.91 0.77
N LEU A 61 5.47 -3.03 -0.56
CA LEU A 61 4.46 -3.72 -1.38
C LEU A 61 4.36 -5.21 -1.03
N LEU A 62 5.48 -5.90 -0.82
CA LEU A 62 5.48 -7.30 -0.42
C LEU A 62 4.92 -7.52 1.00
N ARG A 63 5.09 -6.56 1.91
CA ARG A 63 4.43 -6.56 3.23
C ARG A 63 2.91 -6.50 3.07
N ILE A 64 2.41 -5.58 2.24
CA ILE A 64 0.98 -5.45 1.94
C ILE A 64 0.42 -6.76 1.37
N VAL A 65 1.10 -7.36 0.39
CA VAL A 65 0.69 -8.65 -0.20
C VAL A 65 0.66 -9.76 0.87
N THR A 66 1.60 -9.75 1.81
CA THR A 66 1.65 -10.73 2.90
C THR A 66 0.40 -10.65 3.78
N ASP A 67 -0.05 -9.44 4.13
CA ASP A 67 -1.13 -9.21 5.09
C ASP A 67 -2.55 -9.38 4.52
N GLN A 68 -2.70 -9.56 3.21
CA GLN A 68 -4.00 -9.74 2.58
C GLN A 68 -4.79 -10.92 3.16
N LEU A 69 -6.05 -10.67 3.54
CA LEU A 69 -7.04 -11.68 3.95
C LEU A 69 -6.62 -12.57 5.14
N ILE A 70 -5.77 -12.07 6.03
CA ILE A 70 -5.34 -12.79 7.25
C ILE A 70 -5.30 -11.83 8.46
N SER A 71 -5.20 -12.40 9.66
CA SER A 71 -5.04 -11.60 10.87
C SER A 71 -3.67 -10.94 10.95
N LEU A 72 -3.57 -9.82 11.67
CA LEU A 72 -2.31 -9.12 11.91
C LEU A 72 -1.23 -10.06 12.49
N LYS A 73 -1.62 -10.89 13.47
CA LYS A 73 -0.69 -11.84 14.10
C LYS A 73 -0.17 -12.91 13.13
N ALA A 74 -1.03 -13.41 12.23
CA ALA A 74 -0.62 -14.37 11.22
C ALA A 74 0.30 -13.72 10.18
N GLY A 75 -0.05 -12.50 9.73
CA GLY A 75 0.77 -11.69 8.82
C GLY A 75 2.17 -11.43 9.37
N GLU A 76 2.27 -10.96 10.61
CA GLU A 76 3.53 -10.76 11.32
C GLU A 76 4.36 -12.05 11.42
N ALA A 77 3.73 -13.19 11.75
CA ALA A 77 4.44 -14.46 11.84
C ALA A 77 5.03 -14.92 10.49
N ILE A 78 4.31 -14.71 9.39
CA ILE A 78 4.79 -15.00 8.03
C ILE A 78 5.90 -14.01 7.66
N TRP A 79 5.69 -12.72 7.92
CA TRP A 79 6.63 -11.66 7.58
C TRP A 79 7.98 -11.86 8.24
N ARG A 80 8.03 -12.21 9.54
CA ARG A 80 9.30 -12.51 10.23
C ARG A 80 10.08 -13.64 9.55
N ARG A 81 9.40 -14.70 9.09
CA ARG A 81 10.05 -15.81 8.36
C ARG A 81 10.57 -15.35 7.00
N LEU A 82 9.81 -14.52 6.28
CA LEU A 82 10.23 -13.93 5.02
C LEU A 82 11.45 -13.02 5.20
N LYS A 83 11.41 -12.09 6.16
CA LYS A 83 12.52 -11.16 6.44
C LYS A 83 13.79 -11.92 6.85
N ALA A 84 13.67 -12.95 7.68
CA ALA A 84 14.80 -13.80 8.07
C ALA A 84 15.46 -14.51 6.87
N GLU A 85 14.67 -14.93 5.87
CA GLU A 85 15.17 -15.65 4.70
C GLU A 85 15.64 -14.72 3.56
N LEU A 86 15.03 -13.53 3.42
CA LEU A 86 15.21 -12.65 2.26
C LEU A 86 16.02 -11.38 2.56
N GLY A 87 16.16 -11.00 3.83
CA GLY A 87 16.80 -9.75 4.25
C GLY A 87 16.02 -8.53 3.74
N ASP A 88 16.69 -7.62 3.05
CA ASP A 88 16.12 -6.34 2.57
C ASP A 88 15.30 -6.47 1.28
N PHE A 89 14.79 -7.67 0.99
CA PHE A 89 13.89 -7.92 -0.15
C PHE A 89 14.39 -7.41 -1.51
N ASP A 90 15.70 -7.50 -1.76
CA ASP A 90 16.29 -7.22 -3.07
C ASP A 90 15.54 -7.96 -4.20
N ALA A 91 15.22 -7.23 -5.28
CA ALA A 91 14.34 -7.71 -6.34
C ALA A 91 14.88 -8.98 -7.00
N VAL A 92 16.19 -9.02 -7.30
CA VAL A 92 16.84 -10.18 -7.92
C VAL A 92 16.82 -11.38 -6.97
N ARG A 93 17.11 -11.16 -5.69
CA ARG A 93 17.09 -12.21 -4.67
C ARG A 93 15.70 -12.81 -4.50
N VAL A 94 14.66 -11.99 -4.39
CA VAL A 94 13.27 -12.44 -4.24
C VAL A 94 12.83 -13.21 -5.48
N HIS A 95 13.11 -12.69 -6.68
CA HIS A 95 12.72 -13.33 -7.95
C HIS A 95 13.37 -14.71 -8.14
N ARG A 96 14.64 -14.86 -7.75
CA ARG A 96 15.39 -16.13 -7.83
C ARG A 96 14.86 -17.23 -6.90
N LYS A 97 14.08 -16.90 -5.88
CA LYS A 97 13.51 -17.92 -4.99
C LYS A 97 12.49 -18.78 -5.75
N ARG A 98 12.49 -20.07 -5.44
CA ARG A 98 11.45 -20.99 -5.94
C ARG A 98 10.13 -20.66 -5.25
N GLU A 99 9.02 -20.73 -5.98
CA GLU A 99 7.69 -20.51 -5.42
C GLU A 99 7.43 -21.44 -4.22
N ALA A 100 7.85 -22.70 -4.34
CA ALA A 100 7.75 -23.68 -3.27
C ALA A 100 8.50 -23.25 -1.99
N SER A 101 9.64 -22.56 -2.11
CA SER A 101 10.36 -22.03 -0.94
C SER A 101 9.56 -20.91 -0.27
N LEU A 102 8.99 -19.99 -1.04
CA LEU A 102 8.13 -18.92 -0.51
C LEU A 102 6.88 -19.46 0.18
N ARG A 103 6.27 -20.52 -0.38
CA ARG A 103 5.13 -21.21 0.23
C ARG A 103 5.49 -21.87 1.56
N ARG A 104 6.69 -22.46 1.68
CA ARG A 104 7.17 -23.03 2.95
C ARG A 104 7.34 -21.97 4.06
N LEU A 105 7.53 -20.70 3.70
CA LEU A 105 7.60 -19.60 4.67
C LEU A 105 6.20 -19.14 5.13
N GLY A 106 5.13 -19.67 4.53
CA GLY A 106 3.74 -19.44 4.92
C GLY A 106 2.92 -18.64 3.91
N LEU A 107 3.47 -18.29 2.74
CA LEU A 107 2.68 -17.67 1.67
C LEU A 107 1.74 -18.68 1.01
N SER A 108 0.55 -18.20 0.62
CA SER A 108 -0.31 -18.95 -0.31
C SER A 108 0.34 -19.03 -1.70
N GLY A 109 -0.14 -19.94 -2.55
CA GLY A 109 0.36 -20.02 -3.93
C GLY A 109 0.18 -18.71 -4.72
N ALA A 110 -0.97 -18.04 -4.56
CA ALA A 110 -1.22 -16.76 -5.22
C ALA A 110 -0.25 -15.66 -4.76
N LYS A 111 0.00 -15.56 -3.45
CA LYS A 111 0.95 -14.59 -2.89
C LYS A 111 2.39 -14.89 -3.32
N ALA A 112 2.79 -16.17 -3.34
CA ALA A 112 4.13 -16.55 -3.80
C ALA A 112 4.35 -16.21 -5.29
N ARG A 113 3.35 -16.40 -6.15
CA ARG A 113 3.42 -15.95 -7.55
C ARG A 113 3.49 -14.43 -7.68
N CYS A 114 2.67 -13.71 -6.91
CA CYS A 114 2.69 -12.24 -6.87
C CYS A 114 4.08 -11.72 -6.46
N PHE A 115 4.66 -12.26 -5.38
CA PHE A 115 6.03 -11.95 -4.94
C PHE A 115 7.03 -12.06 -6.09
N LYS A 116 6.99 -13.19 -6.81
CA LYS A 116 7.90 -13.42 -7.94
C LYS A 116 7.66 -12.48 -9.12
N ALA A 117 6.41 -12.14 -9.40
CA ALA A 117 6.03 -11.24 -10.50
C ALA A 117 6.45 -9.80 -10.20
N VAL A 118 6.15 -9.29 -9.01
CA VAL A 118 6.55 -7.94 -8.57
C VAL A 118 8.07 -7.83 -8.51
N ALA A 119 8.75 -8.82 -7.93
CA ALA A 119 10.21 -8.83 -7.87
C ALA A 119 10.86 -8.93 -9.26
N ARG A 120 10.23 -9.66 -10.20
CA ARG A 120 10.68 -9.67 -11.61
C ARG A 120 10.59 -8.29 -12.21
N ALA A 121 9.40 -7.67 -12.14
CA ALA A 121 9.14 -6.37 -12.74
C ALA A 121 10.06 -5.27 -12.17
N ALA A 122 10.32 -5.31 -10.87
CA ALA A 122 11.28 -4.42 -10.23
C ALA A 122 12.73 -4.67 -10.72
N ALA A 123 13.12 -5.94 -10.89
CA ALA A 123 14.47 -6.29 -11.35
C ALA A 123 14.70 -6.01 -12.85
N THR A 124 13.65 -6.05 -13.68
CA THR A 124 13.71 -5.73 -15.12
C THR A 124 13.51 -4.25 -15.41
N GLY A 125 13.11 -3.46 -14.42
CA GLY A 125 12.78 -2.04 -14.59
C GLY A 125 11.37 -1.78 -15.15
N ASP A 126 10.54 -2.82 -15.30
CA ASP A 126 9.14 -2.67 -15.69
C ASP A 126 8.34 -1.89 -14.63
N ILE A 127 8.77 -1.95 -13.36
CA ILE A 127 8.26 -1.12 -12.27
C ILE A 127 9.44 -0.40 -11.61
N SER A 128 9.41 0.93 -11.63
CA SER A 128 10.29 1.78 -10.81
C SER A 128 9.51 2.39 -9.65
N PHE A 129 9.77 1.91 -8.44
CA PHE A 129 9.09 2.42 -7.24
C PHE A 129 9.36 3.89 -6.95
N GLU A 130 10.51 4.41 -7.39
CA GLU A 130 10.83 5.83 -7.31
C GLU A 130 9.94 6.63 -8.27
N ALA A 131 9.82 6.19 -9.53
CA ALA A 131 9.00 6.85 -10.53
C ALA A 131 7.51 6.88 -10.14
N LEU A 132 7.00 5.82 -9.50
CA LEU A 132 5.62 5.77 -9.01
C LEU A 132 5.25 6.94 -8.09
N THR A 133 6.23 7.52 -7.36
CA THR A 133 5.97 8.65 -6.46
C THR A 133 5.65 9.96 -7.18
N HIS A 134 5.90 10.01 -8.50
CA HIS A 134 5.66 11.16 -9.35
C HIS A 134 4.47 10.98 -10.30
N LEU A 135 3.84 9.81 -10.29
CA LEU A 135 2.67 9.50 -11.11
C LEU A 135 1.37 9.86 -10.37
N SER A 136 0.32 10.15 -11.13
CA SER A 136 -1.04 10.23 -10.59
C SER A 136 -1.60 8.84 -10.28
N ASP A 137 -2.67 8.78 -9.47
CA ASP A 137 -3.30 7.51 -9.09
C ASP A 137 -3.79 6.68 -10.28
N GLU A 138 -4.14 7.32 -11.40
CA GLU A 138 -4.58 6.63 -12.64
C GLU A 138 -3.40 6.07 -13.44
N GLU A 139 -2.21 6.66 -13.29
CA GLU A 139 -0.99 6.25 -13.99
C GLU A 139 -0.22 5.13 -13.26
N VAL A 140 -0.51 4.89 -11.98
CA VAL A 140 0.05 3.82 -11.13
C VAL A 140 -0.66 2.49 -11.35
#